data_AF-A0A1F7AUT7-F1
#
_entry.id   AF-A0A1F7AUT7-F1
#
_cell.length_a   1.000
_cell.length_b   1.000
_cell.length_c   1.000
_cell.angle_alpha   90.00
_cell.angle_beta   90.00
_cell.angle_gamma   90.00
#
_symmetry.space_group_name_H-M   'P 1'
#
loop_
_entity.id
_entity.type
_entity.pdbx_description
1 polymer ?
#
loop_
_entity_poly.entity_id
_entity_poly.type
_entity_poly.pdbx_seq_one_letter_code
_entity_poly.pdbx_strand_id
1 'polypeptide(L)'
;MEPKYKKYVSEMFDRNREKMMKFMLLNQDYGQNKKGLKEEFDREGKEIQVIVEEWLERLCKQMEKGKNSAYSAKLADKFLEELRKYFPYYNDIGIIIR
;
A
#
# COMPACT_ATOMS: atom_id res chain seq x y z
N MET A 1 -15.60 -6.74 -16.15
CA MET A 1 -14.73 -5.55 -16.11
C MET A 1 -14.01 -5.53 -14.78
N GLU A 2 -12.70 -5.71 -14.77
CA GLU A 2 -11.91 -5.48 -13.56
C GLU A 2 -11.90 -3.99 -13.23
N PRO A 3 -12.14 -3.61 -11.97
CA PRO A 3 -12.15 -2.21 -11.61
C PRO A 3 -10.72 -1.65 -11.65
N LYS A 4 -10.57 -0.41 -12.16
CA LYS A 4 -9.27 0.23 -12.45
C LYS A 4 -8.27 0.17 -11.29
N TYR A 5 -8.73 0.27 -10.04
CA TYR A 5 -7.85 0.19 -8.86
C TYR A 5 -7.08 -1.13 -8.80
N LYS A 6 -7.70 -2.27 -9.16
CA LYS A 6 -7.02 -3.58 -9.13
C LYS A 6 -5.86 -3.63 -10.12
N LYS A 7 -6.07 -3.09 -11.32
CA LYS A 7 -5.01 -2.99 -12.31
C LYS A 7 -3.87 -2.10 -11.81
N TYR A 8 -4.19 -0.96 -11.18
CA TYR A 8 -3.18 -0.07 -10.60
C TYR A 8 -2.42 -0.73 -9.44
N VAL A 9 -3.09 -1.49 -8.57
CA VAL A 9 -2.42 -2.29 -7.54
C VAL A 9 -1.48 -3.27 -8.20
N SER A 10 -1.95 -4.05 -9.17
CA SER A 10 -1.11 -5.04 -9.87
C SER A 10 0.12 -4.40 -10.54
N GLU A 11 -0.05 -3.28 -11.24
CA GLU A 11 1.05 -2.55 -11.88
C GLU A 11 2.02 -1.98 -10.86
N MET A 12 1.52 -1.47 -9.73
CA MET A 12 2.35 -1.00 -8.62
C MET A 12 3.20 -2.12 -8.06
N PHE A 13 2.60 -3.30 -7.83
CA PHE A 13 3.31 -4.50 -7.41
C PHE A 13 4.32 -4.96 -8.45
N ASP A 14 3.98 -4.93 -9.73
CA ASP A 14 4.88 -5.36 -10.81
C ASP A 14 6.11 -4.44 -10.93
N ARG A 15 5.88 -3.13 -10.92
CA ARG A 15 6.96 -2.13 -11.01
C ARG A 15 7.84 -2.07 -9.77
N ASN A 16 7.30 -2.41 -8.61
CA ASN A 16 8.03 -2.38 -7.34
C ASN A 16 8.22 -3.79 -6.78
N ARG A 17 8.25 -4.81 -7.65
CA ARG A 17 8.18 -6.22 -7.26
C ARG A 17 9.18 -6.60 -6.18
N GLU A 18 10.43 -6.20 -6.34
CA GLU A 18 11.48 -6.49 -5.35
C GLU A 18 11.16 -5.89 -3.97
N LYS A 19 10.79 -4.60 -3.92
CA LYS A 19 10.44 -3.92 -2.67
C LYS A 19 9.18 -4.50 -2.04
N MET A 20 8.16 -4.76 -2.85
CA MET A 20 6.89 -5.32 -2.41
C MET A 20 7.06 -6.74 -1.88
N MET A 21 7.79 -7.61 -2.59
CA MET A 21 8.09 -8.96 -2.13
C MET A 21 8.90 -8.96 -0.83
N LYS A 22 9.93 -8.11 -0.74
CA LYS A 22 10.72 -7.97 0.48
C LYS A 22 9.85 -7.55 1.66
N PHE A 23 8.99 -6.55 1.46
CA PHE A 23 8.09 -6.09 2.51
C PHE A 23 7.00 -7.12 2.84
N MET A 24 6.51 -7.90 1.87
CA MET A 24 5.54 -8.99 2.12
C MET A 24 6.12 -10.04 3.06
N LEU A 25 7.35 -10.48 2.81
CA LEU A 25 8.07 -11.41 3.68
C LEU A 25 8.23 -10.81 5.08
N LEU A 26 8.71 -9.56 5.16
CA LEU A 26 8.85 -8.86 6.42
C LEU A 26 7.51 -8.69 7.16
N ASN A 27 6.39 -8.46 6.45
CA ASN A 27 5.05 -8.36 7.04
C ASN A 27 4.61 -9.69 7.66
N GLN A 28 4.94 -10.80 7.01
CA GLN A 28 4.67 -12.15 7.52
C GLN A 28 5.51 -12.43 8.78
N ASP A 29 6.82 -12.18 8.75
CA ASP A 29 7.72 -12.36 9.88
C ASP A 29 7.39 -11.41 11.05
N TYR A 30 6.96 -10.18 10.74
CA TYR A 30 6.52 -9.21 11.72
C TYR A 30 5.34 -9.72 12.55
N GLY A 31 4.44 -10.50 11.96
CA GLY A 31 3.37 -11.17 12.71
C GLY A 31 3.87 -12.12 13.80
N GLN A 32 5.07 -12.69 13.64
CA GLN A 32 5.72 -13.58 14.61
C GLN A 32 6.59 -12.83 15.63
N ASN A 33 7.31 -11.80 15.18
CA ASN A 33 8.22 -11.03 16.04
C ASN A 33 8.09 -9.51 15.84
N LYS A 34 6.93 -8.96 16.25
CA LYS A 34 6.64 -7.53 16.09
C LYS A 34 7.69 -6.64 16.73
N LYS A 35 8.13 -6.95 17.96
CA LYS A 35 9.04 -6.08 18.72
C LYS A 35 10.45 -6.08 18.16
N GLY A 36 10.98 -7.24 17.76
CA GLY A 36 12.33 -7.35 17.19
C GLY A 36 12.43 -6.83 15.75
N LEU A 37 11.35 -6.95 14.97
CA LEU A 37 11.32 -6.52 13.57
C LEU A 37 10.75 -5.11 13.40
N LYS A 38 10.35 -4.43 14.47
CA LYS A 38 9.66 -3.14 14.41
C LYS A 38 10.43 -2.07 13.65
N GLU A 39 11.70 -1.89 14.00
CA GLU A 39 12.54 -0.86 13.41
C GLU A 39 12.69 -1.06 11.89
N GLU A 40 12.97 -2.28 11.46
CA GLU A 40 13.08 -2.62 10.05
C GLU A 40 11.73 -2.55 9.34
N PHE A 41 10.66 -3.04 9.98
CA PHE A 41 9.30 -2.95 9.47
C PHE A 41 8.86 -1.50 9.22
N ASP A 42 9.17 -0.59 10.14
CA ASP A 42 8.88 0.82 9.99
C ASP A 42 9.72 1.47 8.88
N ARG A 43 11.00 1.12 8.79
CA ARG A 43 11.89 1.67 7.76
C ARG A 43 11.43 1.25 6.37
N GLU A 44 11.27 -0.04 6.13
CA GLU A 44 10.83 -0.56 4.83
C GLU A 44 9.38 -0.17 4.55
N GLY A 45 8.52 -0.20 5.57
CA GLY A 45 7.11 0.18 5.47
C GLY A 45 6.92 1.65 5.05
N LYS A 46 7.75 2.58 5.54
CA LYS A 46 7.73 3.98 5.10
C LYS A 46 8.01 4.12 3.61
N GLU A 47 8.95 3.35 3.06
CA GLU A 47 9.18 3.36 1.61
C GLU A 47 7.97 2.85 0.84
N ILE A 48 7.33 1.79 1.32
CA ILE A 48 6.09 1.26 0.71
C ILE A 48 4.96 2.29 0.79
N GLN A 49 4.80 3.01 1.90
CA GLN A 49 3.81 4.07 2.04
C GLN A 49 4.01 5.18 1.00
N VAL A 50 5.25 5.62 0.77
CA VAL A 50 5.55 6.63 -0.26
C VAL A 50 5.17 6.13 -1.65
N ILE A 51 5.53 4.90 -1.99
CA ILE A 51 5.15 4.29 -3.28
C ILE A 51 3.62 4.24 -3.40
N VAL A 52 2.93 3.74 -2.39
CA VAL A 52 1.46 3.65 -2.39
C VAL A 52 0.81 5.01 -2.56
N GLU A 53 1.28 6.04 -1.87
CA GLU A 53 0.79 7.41 -1.98
C GLU A 53 1.00 7.98 -3.39
N GLU A 54 2.17 7.78 -3.99
CA GLU A 54 2.43 8.18 -5.39
C GLU A 54 1.46 7.50 -6.37
N TRP A 55 1.20 6.21 -6.19
CA TRP A 55 0.29 5.46 -7.07
C TRP A 55 -1.18 5.86 -6.85
N LEU A 56 -1.57 6.14 -5.62
CA LEU A 56 -2.88 6.70 -5.27
C LEU A 56 -3.08 8.08 -5.89
N GLU A 57 -2.09 8.95 -5.81
CA GLU A 57 -2.14 10.27 -6.42
C GLU A 57 -2.27 10.15 -7.94
N ARG A 58 -1.50 9.27 -8.58
CA ARG A 58 -1.61 8.99 -10.02
C ARG A 58 -2.99 8.45 -10.40
N LEU A 59 -3.55 7.55 -9.60
CA LEU A 59 -4.89 7.02 -9.80
C LEU A 59 -5.93 8.14 -9.69
N CYS A 60 -5.88 8.96 -8.64
CA CYS A 60 -6.78 10.11 -8.46
C CYS A 60 -6.66 11.13 -9.60
N LYS A 61 -5.45 11.54 -9.97
CA LYS A 61 -5.20 12.49 -11.08
C LYS A 61 -5.72 11.99 -12.42
N GLN A 62 -5.63 10.69 -12.68
CA GLN A 62 -6.20 10.10 -13.90
C GLN A 62 -7.74 10.20 -13.92
N MET A 63 -8.38 10.14 -12.74
CA MET A 63 -9.84 10.15 -12.58
C MET A 63 -10.41 11.56 -12.51
N GLU A 64 -9.67 12.53 -11.98
CA GLU A 64 -10.06 13.94 -11.92
C GLU A 64 -10.19 14.60 -13.29
N LYS A 65 -9.56 14.04 -14.34
CA LYS A 65 -9.84 14.44 -15.73
C LYS A 65 -11.32 14.31 -16.11
N GLY A 66 -12.13 13.58 -15.34
CA GLY A 66 -13.59 13.52 -15.47
C GLY A 66 -14.33 14.09 -14.27
N LYS A 67 -14.29 15.41 -14.03
CA LYS A 67 -15.25 16.22 -13.22
C LYS A 67 -15.79 15.70 -11.86
N ASN A 68 -15.27 14.62 -11.25
CA ASN A 68 -15.87 13.98 -10.07
C ASN A 68 -14.82 13.63 -8.99
N SER A 69 -14.47 14.58 -8.11
CA SER A 69 -13.58 14.33 -6.96
C SER A 69 -14.12 13.28 -5.97
N ALA A 70 -15.45 13.14 -5.84
CA ALA A 70 -16.07 12.13 -4.97
C ALA A 70 -15.82 10.68 -5.43
N TYR A 71 -15.54 10.48 -6.72
CA TYR A 71 -15.24 9.16 -7.27
C TYR A 71 -13.80 8.73 -6.96
N SER A 72 -12.86 9.67 -7.02
CA SER A 72 -11.44 9.46 -6.70
C SER A 72 -11.24 8.98 -5.25
N ALA A 73 -11.96 9.56 -4.29
CA ALA A 73 -11.89 9.14 -2.88
C ALA A 73 -12.33 7.67 -2.67
N LYS A 74 -13.43 7.24 -3.31
CA LYS A 74 -13.90 5.85 -3.25
C LYS A 74 -12.94 4.86 -3.90
N LEU A 75 -12.20 5.29 -4.92
CA LEU A 75 -11.19 4.47 -5.61
C LEU A 75 -9.93 4.31 -4.77
N ALA A 76 -9.49 5.39 -4.11
CA ALA A 76 -8.37 5.35 -3.19
C ALA A 76 -8.64 4.41 -2.00
N ASP A 77 -9.85 4.49 -1.43
CA ASP A 77 -10.27 3.60 -0.35
C ASP A 77 -10.22 2.13 -0.78
N LYS A 78 -10.81 1.78 -1.94
CA LYS A 78 -10.76 0.43 -2.50
C LYS A 78 -9.35 -0.06 -2.83
N PHE A 79 -8.47 0.84 -3.26
CA PHE A 79 -7.06 0.53 -3.52
C PHE A 79 -6.37 0.12 -2.21
N LEU A 80 -6.56 0.90 -1.14
CA LEU A 80 -6.01 0.60 0.17
C LEU A 80 -6.62 -0.68 0.78
N GLU A 81 -7.91 -0.93 0.58
CA GLU A 81 -8.57 -2.17 1.00
C GLU A 81 -7.94 -3.40 0.33
N GLU A 82 -7.67 -3.36 -0.98
CA GLU A 82 -6.95 -4.45 -1.65
C GLU A 82 -5.53 -4.60 -1.12
N LEU A 83 -4.82 -3.48 -0.93
CA LEU A 83 -3.44 -3.49 -0.46
C LEU A 83 -3.30 -4.12 0.93
N ARG A 84 -4.25 -3.83 1.84
CA ARG A 84 -4.31 -4.42 3.18
C ARG A 84 -4.47 -5.95 3.18
N LYS A 85 -4.95 -6.54 2.09
CA LYS A 85 -5.00 -8.01 1.95
C LYS A 85 -3.61 -8.63 1.80
N TYR A 86 -2.67 -7.89 1.23
CA TYR A 86 -1.27 -8.32 1.09
C TYR A 86 -0.42 -7.90 2.29
N PHE A 87 -0.76 -6.76 2.90
CA PHE A 87 -0.02 -6.19 4.03
C PHE A 87 -0.96 -6.00 5.24
N PRO A 88 -1.29 -7.08 5.98
CA PRO A 88 -2.21 -7.01 7.11
C PRO A 88 -1.75 -6.03 8.19
N TYR A 89 -0.44 -5.86 8.37
CA TYR A 89 0.14 -4.93 9.36
C TYR A 89 0.51 -3.57 8.76
N TYR A 90 0.01 -3.20 7.58
CA TYR A 90 0.32 -1.90 6.95
C TYR A 90 0.03 -0.70 7.87
N ASN A 91 -1.02 -0.77 8.66
CA ASN A 91 -1.35 0.30 9.61
C ASN A 91 -0.42 0.33 10.84
N ASP A 92 0.36 -0.72 11.10
CA ASP A 92 1.32 -0.74 12.22
C ASP A 92 2.58 0.09 11.87
N ILE A 93 2.79 0.47 10.59
CA ILE A 93 3.92 1.28 10.14
C ILE A 93 3.85 2.66 10.83
N GLY A 94 4.94 3.05 11.49
CA GLY A 94 5.11 4.28 12.26
C GLY A 94 4.49 4.25 13.66
N ILE A 95 3.75 3.21 14.03
CA ILE A 95 3.12 3.12 15.37
C ILE A 95 4.15 2.70 16.42
N ILE A 96 4.32 3.50 17.47
CA ILE A 96 5.17 3.12 18.61
C ILE A 96 4.45 2.03 19.43
N ILE A 97 4.97 0.81 19.40
CA ILE A 97 4.51 -0.28 20.27
C ILE A 97 5.17 -0.08 21.64
N ARG A 98 4.36 0.20 22.67
CA ARG A 98 4.82 0.26 24.07
C ARG A 98 4.76 -1.11 24.73
#